data_AF-I4EDU6-F1
#
_entry.id   AF-I4EDU6-F1
#
_cell.length_a   1.000
_cell.length_b   1.000
_cell.length_c   1.000
_cell.angle_alpha   90.00
_cell.angle_beta   90.00
_cell.angle_gamma   90.00
#
_symmetry.space_group_name_H-M   'P 1'
#
loop_
_entity.id
_entity.type
_entity.pdbx_description
1 polymer ?
#
loop_
_entity_poly.entity_id
_entity_poly.type
_entity_poly.pdbx_seq_one_letter_code
_entity_poly.pdbx_strand_id
1 'polypeptide(L)'
;MLRKDQTFAERPRFTRGFRFTLVLILTIPMVAFWPDLSGARDTRAAPAPPTTTSRYMKTVDPWTLYTLGCNHGKAAESGVVILDFGQPWWDGTTYGTILFDKGLSFASIAEIEQASVNFLQGYWDCAPSWTHLRLVIGTNNYRGSTTYEHGQAWGNLVNRVNQWIVRGDDYSARESARGGNDIELDWNTPAATRAWVDGYASASGYPFYNYGDCAGCPSDLNPSSKPHNGWTLEDVWYVSWGAAPAWPLPQIYHQEGHNAAQWQALSRYSYDVHGEPMVFLGALTQWSAAGKCCTNTPGDGWTQLWDALASDYRTAQNFLDRSTDITWDN
;
A
#
# COMPACT_ATOMS: atom_id res chain seq x y z
N MET A 1 -10.00 23.14 -21.86
CA MET A 1 -8.70 22.97 -22.53
C MET A 1 -7.83 22.15 -21.59
N LEU A 2 -7.73 20.84 -21.82
CA LEU A 2 -7.17 19.85 -20.89
C LEU A 2 -5.64 19.96 -20.82
N ARG A 3 -5.07 20.23 -19.65
CA ARG A 3 -3.65 19.93 -19.39
C ARG A 3 -3.54 18.48 -18.95
N LYS A 4 -3.04 17.63 -19.86
CA LYS A 4 -2.56 16.27 -19.60
C LYS A 4 -1.17 16.35 -18.97
N ASP A 5 -1.04 16.71 -17.70
CA ASP A 5 0.27 16.74 -17.01
C ASP A 5 0.18 16.22 -15.56
N GLN A 6 -0.54 15.12 -15.33
CA GLN A 6 -0.20 14.23 -14.21
C GLN A 6 0.53 13.03 -14.80
N THR A 7 1.82 13.26 -15.04
CA THR A 7 2.79 12.23 -15.38
C THR A 7 2.69 11.09 -14.37
N PHE A 8 2.58 9.86 -14.89
CA PHE A 8 2.93 8.65 -14.17
C PHE A 8 4.20 8.91 -13.35
N ALA A 9 4.20 8.53 -12.08
CA ALA A 9 5.46 8.31 -11.39
C ALA A 9 6.15 7.18 -12.18
N GLU A 10 7.01 7.53 -13.13
CA GLU A 10 7.91 6.58 -13.75
C GLU A 10 8.63 5.88 -12.60
N ARG A 11 8.51 4.55 -12.55
CA ARG A 11 9.22 3.74 -11.57
C ARG A 11 10.69 4.16 -11.61
N PRO A 12 11.31 4.51 -10.47
CA PRO A 12 12.66 5.06 -10.47
C PRO A 12 13.63 4.06 -11.13
N ARG A 13 14.14 4.41 -12.31
CA ARG A 13 15.17 3.63 -13.00
C ARG A 13 16.53 3.92 -12.36
N PHE A 14 17.12 2.92 -11.71
CA PHE A 14 18.50 3.02 -11.23
C PHE A 14 19.49 2.71 -12.38
N THR A 15 19.96 3.72 -13.10
CA THR A 15 21.04 3.55 -14.09
C THR A 15 22.41 3.54 -13.41
N ARG A 16 23.15 2.42 -13.50
CA ARG A 16 24.58 2.35 -13.17
C ARG A 16 25.42 2.90 -14.32
N GLY A 17 26.28 3.88 -14.05
CA GLY A 17 27.29 4.33 -15.01
C GLY A 17 28.42 5.13 -14.35
N PHE A 18 29.52 4.46 -14.01
CA PHE A 18 30.81 5.12 -13.80
C PHE A 18 31.80 4.59 -14.83
N ARG A 19 32.21 5.45 -15.77
CA ARG A 19 33.38 5.24 -16.65
C ARG A 19 34.54 6.04 -16.07
N PHE A 20 35.63 5.38 -15.72
CA PHE A 20 36.88 6.04 -15.34
C PHE A 20 37.72 6.32 -16.59
N THR A 21 38.05 7.60 -16.80
CA THR A 21 39.08 8.03 -17.76
C THR A 21 40.42 8.07 -17.03
N LEU A 22 41.42 7.36 -17.56
CA LEU A 22 42.76 7.27 -17.00
C LEU A 22 43.54 8.56 -17.30
N VAL A 23 43.98 9.29 -16.27
CA VAL A 23 44.95 10.40 -16.39
C VAL A 23 46.21 10.01 -15.64
N LEU A 24 47.35 10.04 -16.35
CA LEU A 24 48.69 9.77 -15.83
C LEU A 24 49.17 10.99 -15.02
N ILE A 25 49.47 10.83 -13.73
CA ILE A 25 50.05 11.89 -12.89
C ILE A 25 51.31 11.36 -12.17
N LEU A 26 52.35 12.20 -12.20
CA LEU A 26 53.66 12.03 -11.58
C LEU A 26 53.60 11.67 -10.08
N THR A 27 54.49 10.76 -9.68
CA THR A 27 54.65 10.27 -8.30
C THR A 27 55.43 11.27 -7.43
N ILE A 28 54.73 11.88 -6.47
CA ILE A 28 55.31 12.49 -5.26
C ILE A 28 54.93 11.58 -4.08
N PRO A 29 55.84 11.21 -3.16
CA PRO A 29 55.47 10.38 -2.02
C PRO A 29 54.67 11.22 -1.03
N MET A 30 53.35 11.28 -1.21
CA MET A 30 52.44 11.69 -0.15
C MET A 30 52.38 10.56 0.87
N VAL A 31 52.80 10.86 2.10
CA VAL A 31 52.39 10.06 3.26
C VAL A 31 50.88 10.21 3.37
N ALA A 32 50.15 9.23 2.87
CA ALA A 32 48.70 9.23 2.91
C ALA A 32 48.25 9.04 4.36
N PHE A 33 47.88 10.14 5.02
CA PHE A 33 46.94 10.09 6.13
C PHE A 33 45.60 9.69 5.51
N TRP A 34 45.31 8.40 5.49
CA TRP A 34 43.94 7.93 5.29
C TRP A 34 43.24 8.27 6.60
N PRO A 35 42.27 9.21 6.64
CA PRO A 35 41.36 9.22 7.76
C PRO A 35 40.71 7.84 7.76
N ASP A 36 40.79 7.15 8.89
CA ASP A 36 40.10 5.91 9.10
C ASP A 36 38.61 6.20 8.92
N LEU A 37 38.07 5.88 7.74
CA LEU A 37 36.64 5.89 7.45
C LEU A 37 35.98 4.63 8.02
N SER A 38 36.44 4.17 9.19
CA SER A 38 35.67 3.37 10.13
C SER A 38 34.60 4.23 10.83
N GLY A 39 33.91 5.07 10.05
CA GLY A 39 32.59 5.53 10.44
C GLY A 39 31.70 4.29 10.43
N ALA A 40 31.58 3.62 11.57
CA ALA A 40 30.48 2.72 11.82
C ALA A 40 29.22 3.48 11.38
N ARG A 41 28.59 3.04 10.27
CA ARG A 41 27.26 3.53 9.92
C ARG A 41 26.45 3.30 11.18
N ASP A 42 25.90 4.37 11.74
CA ASP A 42 24.92 4.25 12.82
C ASP A 42 23.81 3.36 12.27
N THR A 43 23.78 2.09 12.70
CA THR A 43 22.86 1.06 12.22
C THR A 43 21.47 1.23 12.82
N ARG A 44 21.17 2.35 13.48
CA ARG A 44 19.81 2.63 13.91
C ARG A 44 18.91 2.79 12.69
N ALA A 45 17.90 1.93 12.62
CA ALA A 45 16.79 2.07 11.70
C ALA A 45 16.24 3.50 11.78
N ALA A 46 15.85 4.06 10.62
CA ALA A 46 15.13 5.32 10.62
C ALA A 46 13.90 5.18 11.53
N PRO A 47 13.53 6.21 12.32
CA PRO A 47 12.33 6.11 13.14
C PRO A 47 11.12 5.86 12.24
N ALA A 48 10.24 4.96 12.67
CA ALA A 48 8.99 4.71 11.96
C ALA A 48 8.24 6.05 11.77
N PRO A 49 7.61 6.26 10.59
CA PRO A 49 6.83 7.45 10.34
C PRO A 49 5.60 7.49 11.27
N PRO A 50 5.01 8.68 11.48
CA PRO A 50 3.76 8.80 12.22
C PRO A 50 2.69 7.84 11.68
N THR A 51 2.00 7.17 12.58
CA THR A 51 0.95 6.20 12.25
C THR A 51 -0.35 6.90 11.89
N THR A 52 -1.04 6.36 10.90
CA THR A 52 -2.43 6.68 10.56
C THR A 52 -3.39 5.54 10.90
N THR A 53 -4.64 5.87 11.18
CA THR A 53 -5.72 4.95 11.52
C THR A 53 -6.55 4.58 10.28
N SER A 54 -6.38 3.35 9.80
CA SER A 54 -7.20 2.70 8.77
C SER A 54 -8.38 1.94 9.41
N ARG A 55 -9.40 1.59 8.62
CA ARG A 55 -10.65 1.01 9.13
C ARG A 55 -11.21 -0.09 8.25
N TYR A 56 -11.66 -1.17 8.89
CA TYR A 56 -12.65 -2.07 8.32
C TYR A 56 -14.03 -1.41 8.42
N MET A 57 -14.73 -1.27 7.30
CA MET A 57 -15.95 -0.48 7.22
C MET A 57 -17.18 -1.34 7.49
N LYS A 58 -17.96 -0.93 8.49
CA LYS A 58 -19.28 -1.51 8.83
C LYS A 58 -20.45 -0.63 8.36
N THR A 59 -20.15 0.51 7.75
CA THR A 59 -21.17 1.47 7.31
C THR A 59 -20.64 2.31 6.15
N VAL A 60 -21.58 2.79 5.33
CA VAL A 60 -21.38 3.81 4.31
C VAL A 60 -22.20 5.08 4.60
N ASP A 61 -22.71 5.21 5.83
CA ASP A 61 -23.46 6.38 6.28
C ASP A 61 -22.61 7.67 6.12
N PRO A 62 -23.07 8.63 5.29
CA PRO A 62 -22.28 9.82 4.97
C PRO A 62 -21.89 10.65 6.21
N TRP A 63 -22.77 10.79 7.20
CA TRP A 63 -22.49 11.56 8.41
C TRP A 63 -21.45 10.90 9.31
N THR A 64 -21.51 9.59 9.42
CA THR A 64 -20.50 8.80 10.13
C THR A 64 -19.13 8.97 9.47
N LEU A 65 -19.05 8.83 8.14
CA LEU A 65 -17.78 8.99 7.43
C LEU A 65 -17.23 10.42 7.51
N TYR A 66 -18.08 11.44 7.43
CA TYR A 66 -17.67 12.83 7.66
C TYR A 66 -17.08 12.99 9.07
N THR A 67 -17.76 12.45 10.09
CA THR A 67 -17.29 12.53 11.47
C THR A 67 -15.96 11.81 11.67
N LEU A 68 -15.79 10.63 11.06
CA LEU A 68 -14.54 9.88 11.06
C LEU A 68 -13.41 10.68 10.41
N GLY A 69 -13.64 11.28 9.24
CA GLY A 69 -12.69 12.15 8.57
C GLY A 69 -12.30 13.34 9.42
N CYS A 70 -13.28 14.03 10.01
CA CYS A 70 -13.04 15.18 10.88
C CYS A 70 -12.25 14.82 12.14
N ASN A 71 -12.53 13.67 12.76
CA ASN A 71 -11.77 13.20 13.90
C ASN A 71 -10.32 12.86 13.53
N HIS A 72 -10.11 12.25 12.37
CA HIS A 72 -8.78 11.98 11.82
C HIS A 72 -8.01 13.28 11.56
N GLY A 73 -8.69 14.31 11.03
CA GLY A 73 -8.14 15.66 10.85
C GLY A 73 -7.75 16.32 12.17
N LYS A 74 -8.62 16.28 13.19
CA LYS A 74 -8.33 16.84 14.54
C LYS A 74 -7.14 16.16 15.22
N ALA A 75 -6.92 14.87 14.94
CA ALA A 75 -5.75 14.13 15.42
C ALA A 75 -4.45 14.50 14.66
N ALA A 76 -4.54 15.34 13.63
CA ALA A 76 -3.45 15.71 12.73
C ALA A 76 -2.76 14.49 12.09
N GLU A 77 -3.50 13.39 11.92
CA GLU A 77 -3.00 12.21 11.23
C GLU A 77 -2.78 12.55 9.75
N SER A 78 -1.56 12.32 9.26
CA SER A 78 -1.11 12.72 7.93
C SER A 78 -0.39 11.55 7.28
N GLY A 79 -0.86 11.11 6.12
CA GLY A 79 -0.31 9.92 5.46
C GLY A 79 -1.34 9.17 4.64
N VAL A 80 -1.26 7.84 4.67
CA VAL A 80 -2.17 6.94 3.95
C VAL A 80 -3.21 6.39 4.92
N VAL A 81 -4.48 6.43 4.54
CA VAL A 81 -5.59 5.81 5.30
C VAL A 81 -6.32 4.86 4.38
N ILE A 82 -6.59 3.65 4.86
CA ILE A 82 -7.41 2.68 4.17
C ILE A 82 -8.79 2.66 4.80
N LEU A 83 -9.82 2.79 3.96
CA LEU A 83 -11.19 2.42 4.31
C LEU A 83 -11.50 1.14 3.53
N ASP A 84 -11.48 -0.01 4.22
CA ASP A 84 -11.76 -1.31 3.61
C ASP A 84 -13.26 -1.61 3.67
N PHE A 85 -13.91 -1.56 2.52
CA PHE A 85 -15.35 -1.80 2.37
C PHE A 85 -15.71 -3.29 2.27
N GLY A 86 -14.75 -4.20 2.35
CA GLY A 86 -15.00 -5.64 2.44
C GLY A 86 -15.13 -6.33 1.09
N GLN A 87 -15.94 -7.38 1.07
CA GLN A 87 -15.96 -8.38 0.00
C GLN A 87 -16.56 -7.84 -1.31
N PRO A 88 -15.89 -7.98 -2.47
CA PRO A 88 -16.45 -7.65 -3.79
C PRO A 88 -17.77 -8.36 -4.06
N TRP A 89 -18.79 -7.62 -4.51
CA TRP A 89 -20.13 -8.16 -4.71
C TRP A 89 -20.87 -7.54 -5.91
N TRP A 90 -21.81 -8.31 -6.44
CA TRP A 90 -22.77 -7.92 -7.47
C TRP A 90 -24.17 -8.31 -6.97
N ASP A 91 -25.05 -7.33 -6.81
CA ASP A 91 -26.41 -7.55 -6.27
C ASP A 91 -27.44 -8.00 -7.34
N GLY A 92 -27.00 -8.18 -8.59
CA GLY A 92 -27.88 -8.40 -9.75
C GLY A 92 -28.01 -7.18 -10.66
N THR A 93 -27.64 -5.99 -10.17
CA THR A 93 -27.85 -4.70 -10.86
C THR A 93 -26.62 -3.78 -10.83
N THR A 94 -25.89 -3.73 -9.72
CA THR A 94 -24.70 -2.89 -9.56
C THR A 94 -23.59 -3.61 -8.79
N TYR A 95 -22.35 -3.21 -9.07
CA TYR A 95 -21.19 -3.61 -8.28
C TYR A 95 -21.12 -2.81 -6.97
N GLY A 96 -20.50 -3.43 -5.98
CA GLY A 96 -20.35 -2.90 -4.62
C GLY A 96 -19.62 -3.91 -3.75
N THR A 97 -19.77 -3.81 -2.44
CA THR A 97 -19.20 -4.76 -1.50
C THR A 97 -20.21 -5.27 -0.49
N ILE A 98 -19.87 -6.36 0.18
CA ILE A 98 -20.46 -6.75 1.45
C ILE A 98 -19.58 -6.18 2.57
N LEU A 99 -20.17 -5.31 3.41
CA LEU A 99 -19.50 -4.65 4.51
C LEU A 99 -19.16 -5.63 5.66
N PHE A 100 -18.27 -5.20 6.57
CA PHE A 100 -17.87 -5.97 7.75
C PHE A 100 -18.88 -5.89 8.92
N ASP A 101 -20.11 -5.43 8.67
CA ASP A 101 -21.15 -5.36 9.68
C ASP A 101 -21.76 -6.75 9.94
N LYS A 102 -22.45 -6.89 11.08
CA LYS A 102 -23.09 -8.16 11.44
C LYS A 102 -24.18 -8.59 10.47
N GLY A 103 -24.78 -7.64 9.75
CA GLY A 103 -25.84 -7.87 8.78
C GLY A 103 -25.32 -8.32 7.41
N LEU A 104 -24.01 -8.24 7.15
CA LEU A 104 -23.42 -8.46 5.83
C LEU A 104 -24.13 -7.59 4.79
N SER A 105 -24.25 -6.30 5.11
CA SER A 105 -24.98 -5.33 4.32
C SER A 105 -24.26 -5.08 2.99
N PHE A 106 -25.03 -5.06 1.91
CA PHE A 106 -24.52 -4.63 0.61
C PHE A 106 -24.36 -3.11 0.58
N ALA A 107 -23.21 -2.65 0.11
CA ALA A 107 -22.93 -1.25 -0.18
C ALA A 107 -22.57 -1.12 -1.66
N SER A 108 -23.37 -0.40 -2.43
CA SER A 108 -23.11 -0.13 -3.83
C SER A 108 -21.89 0.77 -4.01
N ILE A 109 -21.26 0.72 -5.19
CA ILE A 109 -20.17 1.65 -5.54
C ILE A 109 -20.57 3.13 -5.37
N ALA A 110 -21.84 3.48 -5.62
CA ALA A 110 -22.32 4.85 -5.46
C ALA A 110 -22.35 5.28 -3.99
N GLU A 111 -22.75 4.39 -3.07
CA GLU A 111 -22.73 4.67 -1.63
C GLU A 111 -21.29 4.76 -1.11
N ILE A 112 -20.40 3.87 -1.57
CA ILE A 112 -18.98 3.89 -1.23
C ILE A 112 -18.29 5.17 -1.73
N GLU A 113 -18.65 5.65 -2.92
CA GLU A 113 -18.20 6.94 -3.45
C GLU A 113 -18.59 8.10 -2.52
N GLN A 114 -19.87 8.18 -2.17
CA GLN A 114 -20.38 9.23 -1.29
C GLN A 114 -19.73 9.15 0.09
N ALA A 115 -19.60 7.95 0.65
CA ALA A 115 -18.92 7.69 1.92
C ALA A 115 -17.45 8.18 1.88
N SER A 116 -16.72 7.87 0.82
CA SER A 116 -15.32 8.29 0.64
C SER A 116 -15.18 9.81 0.51
N VAL A 117 -16.09 10.45 -0.24
CA VAL A 117 -16.15 11.92 -0.37
C VAL A 117 -16.42 12.59 0.97
N ASN A 118 -17.33 12.04 1.78
CA ASN A 118 -17.63 12.61 3.10
C ASN A 118 -16.46 12.48 4.06
N PHE A 119 -15.73 11.36 4.04
CA PHE A 119 -14.50 11.23 4.82
C PHE A 119 -13.46 12.29 4.45
N LEU A 120 -13.21 12.48 3.15
CA LEU A 120 -12.29 13.50 2.65
C LEU A 120 -12.73 14.91 3.07
N GLN A 121 -14.01 15.24 2.87
CA GLN A 121 -14.56 16.54 3.27
C GLN A 121 -14.42 16.78 4.79
N GLY A 122 -14.76 15.79 5.62
CA GLY A 122 -14.61 15.89 7.06
C GLY A 122 -13.16 16.11 7.47
N TYR A 123 -12.22 15.39 6.85
CA TYR A 123 -10.80 15.61 7.08
C TYR A 123 -10.39 17.03 6.70
N TRP A 124 -10.78 17.49 5.52
CA TRP A 124 -10.45 18.83 5.03
C TRP A 124 -10.87 19.93 6.01
N ASP A 125 -12.12 19.85 6.50
CA ASP A 125 -12.75 20.85 7.35
C ASP A 125 -12.12 20.94 8.74
N CYS A 126 -11.50 19.85 9.22
CA CYS A 126 -11.02 19.74 10.59
C CYS A 126 -9.49 19.57 10.73
N ALA A 127 -8.78 19.27 9.64
CA ALA A 127 -7.33 19.03 9.66
C ALA A 127 -6.52 20.34 9.60
N PRO A 128 -5.36 20.40 10.29
CA PRO A 128 -4.38 21.47 10.08
C PRO A 128 -3.94 21.55 8.60
N SER A 129 -3.72 22.75 8.08
CA SER A 129 -3.45 22.95 6.64
C SER A 129 -2.13 22.37 6.12
N TRP A 130 -1.22 21.94 7.01
CA TRP A 130 0.05 21.32 6.67
C TRP A 130 -0.02 19.78 6.57
N THR A 131 -1.14 19.17 6.94
CA THR A 131 -1.30 17.72 6.82
C THR A 131 -1.73 17.33 5.40
N HIS A 132 -1.38 16.11 5.01
CA HIS A 132 -1.75 15.54 3.72
C HIS A 132 -2.40 14.17 3.91
N LEU A 133 -3.50 13.94 3.21
CA LEU A 133 -4.23 12.68 3.25
C LEU A 133 -4.20 12.00 1.88
N ARG A 134 -3.83 10.72 1.90
CA ARG A 134 -4.06 9.81 0.79
C ARG A 134 -5.05 8.76 1.22
N LEU A 135 -6.28 8.89 0.75
CA LEU A 135 -7.34 7.93 1.01
C LEU A 135 -7.22 6.74 0.05
N VAL A 136 -7.16 5.54 0.60
CA VAL A 136 -7.23 4.28 -0.12
C VAL A 136 -8.65 3.75 0.04
N ILE A 137 -9.37 3.69 -1.07
CA ILE A 137 -10.73 3.14 -1.15
C ILE A 137 -10.57 1.63 -1.36
N GLY A 138 -10.60 0.90 -0.26
CA GLY A 138 -10.25 -0.52 -0.17
C GLY A 138 -11.44 -1.46 -0.35
N THR A 139 -11.15 -2.63 -0.91
CA THR A 139 -11.98 -3.84 -0.90
C THR A 139 -11.04 -5.02 -0.62
N ASN A 140 -11.49 -6.25 -0.73
CA ASN A 140 -10.60 -7.41 -0.63
C ASN A 140 -10.78 -8.37 -1.81
N ASN A 141 -10.10 -9.51 -1.79
CA ASN A 141 -10.29 -10.56 -2.79
C ASN A 141 -11.14 -11.74 -2.28
N TYR A 142 -11.86 -11.60 -1.16
CA TYR A 142 -12.64 -12.69 -0.59
C TYR A 142 -13.80 -13.13 -1.48
N ARG A 143 -13.60 -14.25 -2.21
CA ARG A 143 -14.61 -14.91 -3.05
C ARG A 143 -15.41 -13.89 -3.89
N GLY A 144 -16.72 -14.11 -3.98
CA GLY A 144 -17.69 -13.13 -4.49
C GLY A 144 -17.43 -12.72 -5.94
N SER A 145 -17.57 -11.43 -6.18
CA SER A 145 -17.39 -10.80 -7.50
C SER A 145 -15.96 -10.27 -7.69
N THR A 146 -14.95 -11.01 -7.22
CA THR A 146 -13.55 -10.72 -7.57
C THR A 146 -13.33 -11.03 -9.06
N THR A 147 -13.76 -10.12 -9.93
CA THR A 147 -13.75 -10.26 -11.39
C THR A 147 -13.19 -9.00 -12.05
N TYR A 148 -12.93 -9.11 -13.36
CA TYR A 148 -12.51 -7.99 -14.19
C TYR A 148 -13.50 -6.81 -14.15
N GLU A 149 -14.79 -7.08 -14.27
CA GLU A 149 -15.83 -6.05 -14.30
C GLU A 149 -15.93 -5.30 -12.97
N HIS A 150 -15.80 -6.02 -11.85
CA HIS A 150 -15.74 -5.37 -10.55
C HIS A 150 -14.47 -4.52 -10.40
N GLY A 151 -13.31 -5.03 -10.83
CA GLY A 151 -12.06 -4.26 -10.84
C GLY A 151 -12.20 -2.97 -11.67
N GLN A 152 -12.81 -3.07 -12.86
CA GLN A 152 -13.10 -1.92 -13.72
C GLN A 152 -14.04 -0.91 -13.05
N ALA A 153 -15.10 -1.40 -12.40
CA ALA A 153 -16.02 -0.54 -11.67
C ALA A 153 -15.32 0.18 -10.51
N TRP A 154 -14.41 -0.51 -9.81
CA TRP A 154 -13.59 0.07 -8.73
C TRP A 154 -12.58 1.11 -9.23
N GLY A 155 -11.96 0.88 -10.40
CA GLY A 155 -11.11 1.88 -11.04
C GLY A 155 -11.88 3.15 -11.41
N ASN A 156 -13.10 2.99 -11.93
CA ASN A 156 -13.99 4.11 -12.22
C ASN A 156 -14.41 4.87 -10.96
N LEU A 157 -14.67 4.18 -9.85
CA LEU A 157 -14.93 4.81 -8.54
C LEU A 157 -13.78 5.73 -8.12
N VAL A 158 -12.55 5.23 -8.14
CA VAL A 158 -11.36 6.01 -7.75
C VAL A 158 -11.15 7.23 -8.65
N ASN A 159 -11.41 7.10 -9.96
CA ASN A 159 -11.39 8.23 -10.87
C ASN A 159 -12.41 9.30 -10.50
N ARG A 160 -13.65 8.93 -10.16
CA ARG A 160 -14.71 9.89 -9.80
C ARG A 160 -14.42 10.62 -8.48
N VAL A 161 -13.88 9.92 -7.48
CA VAL A 161 -13.45 10.55 -6.23
C VAL A 161 -12.31 11.55 -6.48
N ASN A 162 -11.29 11.19 -7.27
CA ASN A 162 -10.24 12.16 -7.62
C ASN A 162 -10.77 13.33 -8.46
N GLN A 163 -11.76 13.11 -9.34
CA GLN A 163 -12.42 14.22 -10.05
C GLN A 163 -13.16 15.15 -9.10
N TRP A 164 -13.80 14.63 -8.03
CA TRP A 164 -14.39 15.45 -6.98
C TRP A 164 -13.33 16.28 -6.25
N ILE A 165 -12.20 15.66 -5.84
CA ILE A 165 -11.07 16.36 -5.19
C ILE A 165 -10.54 17.51 -6.07
N VAL A 166 -10.37 17.27 -7.37
CA VAL A 166 -9.83 18.29 -8.30
C VAL A 166 -10.83 19.40 -8.60
N ARG A 167 -12.13 19.12 -8.55
CA ARG A 167 -13.18 20.11 -8.83
C ARG A 167 -13.55 20.98 -7.63
N GLY A 168 -13.33 20.50 -6.42
CA GLY A 168 -13.61 21.26 -5.20
C GLY A 168 -12.55 22.32 -4.92
N ASP A 169 -12.87 23.20 -3.97
CA ASP A 169 -11.99 24.32 -3.59
C ASP A 169 -10.76 23.79 -2.84
N ASP A 170 -9.63 23.71 -3.55
CA ASP A 170 -8.28 23.44 -3.03
C ASP A 170 -8.02 22.07 -2.38
N TYR A 171 -8.98 21.13 -2.33
CA TYR A 171 -8.74 19.77 -1.78
C TYR A 171 -7.48 19.12 -2.35
N SER A 172 -7.25 19.27 -3.67
CA SER A 172 -6.08 18.70 -4.36
C SER A 172 -4.72 19.17 -3.85
N ALA A 173 -4.65 20.25 -3.06
CA ALA A 173 -3.42 20.70 -2.42
C ALA A 173 -2.97 19.76 -1.27
N ARG A 174 -3.90 19.01 -0.67
CA ARG A 174 -3.63 18.18 0.51
C ARG A 174 -4.15 16.75 0.41
N GLU A 175 -5.11 16.51 -0.47
CA GLU A 175 -5.85 15.26 -0.53
C GLU A 175 -5.73 14.57 -1.88
N SER A 176 -5.70 13.24 -1.87
CA SER A 176 -5.73 12.41 -3.06
C SER A 176 -6.35 11.05 -2.76
N ALA A 177 -6.93 10.39 -3.76
CA ALA A 177 -7.48 9.05 -3.61
C ALA A 177 -6.72 7.99 -4.43
N ARG A 178 -6.69 6.76 -3.91
CA ARG A 178 -6.15 5.54 -4.55
C ARG A 178 -7.16 4.42 -4.41
N GLY A 179 -7.07 3.40 -5.26
CA GLY A 179 -7.76 2.13 -4.99
C GLY A 179 -7.02 1.33 -3.94
N GLY A 180 -7.66 0.31 -3.40
CA GLY A 180 -7.00 -0.66 -2.54
C GLY A 180 -7.64 -2.04 -2.67
N ASN A 181 -6.84 -3.07 -2.42
CA ASN A 181 -7.33 -4.44 -2.33
C ASN A 181 -6.53 -5.21 -1.25
N ASP A 182 -7.22 -5.78 -0.28
CA ASP A 182 -6.69 -6.77 0.66
C ASP A 182 -6.60 -8.12 -0.06
N ILE A 183 -5.47 -8.35 -0.74
CA ILE A 183 -5.27 -9.58 -1.51
C ILE A 183 -4.68 -10.64 -0.59
N GLU A 184 -5.52 -11.54 -0.10
CA GLU A 184 -5.10 -12.69 0.69
C GLU A 184 -5.09 -13.95 -0.19
N LEU A 185 -4.02 -14.73 -0.14
CA LEU A 185 -3.85 -15.89 -1.03
C LEU A 185 -4.89 -17.00 -0.77
N ASP A 186 -5.28 -17.17 0.50
CA ASP A 186 -6.25 -18.18 0.94
C ASP A 186 -7.71 -17.82 0.65
N TRP A 187 -7.97 -16.62 0.12
CA TRP A 187 -9.33 -16.10 -0.11
C TRP A 187 -9.82 -16.28 -1.55
N ASN A 188 -8.91 -16.35 -2.51
CA ASN A 188 -9.25 -16.53 -3.92
C ASN A 188 -8.15 -17.19 -4.75
N THR A 189 -8.50 -17.53 -5.99
CA THR A 189 -7.54 -18.04 -6.97
C THR A 189 -6.71 -16.92 -7.60
N PRO A 190 -5.48 -17.21 -8.06
CA PRO A 190 -4.68 -16.26 -8.83
C PRO A 190 -5.43 -15.69 -10.04
N ALA A 191 -6.16 -16.54 -10.76
CA ALA A 191 -6.87 -16.15 -11.98
C ALA A 191 -7.94 -15.08 -11.71
N ALA A 192 -8.75 -15.27 -10.67
CA ALA A 192 -9.79 -14.31 -10.29
C ALA A 192 -9.20 -12.97 -9.82
N THR A 193 -8.17 -13.03 -8.96
CA THR A 193 -7.53 -11.80 -8.46
C THR A 193 -6.78 -11.05 -9.56
N ARG A 194 -6.06 -11.75 -10.46
CA ARG A 194 -5.45 -11.12 -11.64
C ARG A 194 -6.50 -10.46 -12.54
N ALA A 195 -7.64 -11.12 -12.77
CA ALA A 195 -8.72 -10.53 -13.55
C ALA A 195 -9.21 -9.21 -12.93
N TRP A 196 -9.37 -9.15 -11.60
CA TRP A 196 -9.73 -7.90 -10.92
C TRP A 196 -8.66 -6.82 -11.10
N VAL A 197 -7.37 -7.17 -10.95
CA VAL A 197 -6.24 -6.24 -11.15
C VAL A 197 -6.23 -5.68 -12.57
N ASP A 198 -6.43 -6.54 -13.57
CA ASP A 198 -6.47 -6.15 -14.98
C ASP A 198 -7.69 -5.26 -15.27
N GLY A 199 -8.83 -5.59 -14.66
CA GLY A 199 -10.04 -4.77 -14.70
C GLY A 199 -9.80 -3.37 -14.17
N TYR A 200 -9.20 -3.27 -12.98
CA TYR A 200 -8.83 -2.00 -12.37
C TYR A 200 -7.87 -1.19 -13.26
N ALA A 201 -6.84 -1.85 -13.78
CA ALA A 201 -5.86 -1.25 -14.69
C ALA A 201 -6.50 -0.72 -15.99
N SER A 202 -7.58 -1.36 -16.47
CA SER A 202 -8.27 -0.95 -17.69
C SER A 202 -9.01 0.40 -17.57
N ALA A 203 -9.34 0.82 -16.35
CA ALA A 203 -10.17 1.99 -16.10
C ALA A 203 -9.48 3.09 -15.29
N SER A 204 -8.71 2.74 -14.26
CA SER A 204 -8.16 3.71 -13.32
C SER A 204 -6.98 4.48 -13.91
N GLY A 205 -6.96 5.80 -13.73
CA GLY A 205 -5.77 6.63 -13.93
C GLY A 205 -4.85 6.68 -12.71
N TYR A 206 -5.22 6.00 -11.62
CA TYR A 206 -4.54 6.06 -10.33
C TYR A 206 -4.09 4.67 -9.86
N PRO A 207 -3.00 4.59 -9.07
CA PRO A 207 -2.59 3.33 -8.45
C PRO A 207 -3.65 2.75 -7.50
N PHE A 208 -3.59 1.43 -7.31
CA PHE A 208 -4.17 0.78 -6.14
C PHE A 208 -3.08 0.22 -5.23
N TYR A 209 -3.39 0.14 -3.93
CA TYR A 209 -2.49 -0.44 -2.94
C TYR A 209 -2.93 -1.87 -2.63
N ASN A 210 -2.05 -2.85 -2.86
CA ASN A 210 -2.23 -4.17 -2.29
C ASN A 210 -1.78 -4.12 -0.84
N TYR A 211 -2.72 -4.31 0.08
CA TYR A 211 -2.45 -4.31 1.52
C TYR A 211 -2.76 -5.66 2.18
N GLY A 212 -2.74 -6.75 1.41
CA GLY A 212 -2.90 -8.13 1.91
C GLY A 212 -1.58 -8.83 2.23
N ASP A 213 -1.64 -10.17 2.21
CA ASP A 213 -0.57 -11.07 2.60
C ASP A 213 0.27 -11.65 1.44
N CYS A 214 1.30 -12.39 1.84
CA CYS A 214 2.04 -13.31 1.00
C CYS A 214 2.01 -14.69 1.70
N ALA A 215 0.81 -15.17 2.06
CA ALA A 215 0.66 -16.39 2.86
C ALA A 215 1.38 -17.60 2.22
N GLY A 216 2.19 -18.26 3.04
CA GLY A 216 3.02 -19.39 2.62
C GLY A 216 4.23 -19.05 1.76
N CYS A 217 4.42 -17.80 1.32
CA CYS A 217 5.58 -17.44 0.50
C CYS A 217 6.89 -17.88 1.18
N PRO A 218 7.87 -18.38 0.41
CA PRO A 218 9.20 -18.68 0.92
C PRO A 218 9.83 -17.43 1.53
N SER A 219 10.63 -17.63 2.56
CA SER A 219 11.45 -16.59 3.19
C SER A 219 12.75 -17.18 3.71
N ASP A 220 13.69 -16.35 4.16
CA ASP A 220 14.91 -16.88 4.79
C ASP A 220 14.63 -17.60 6.12
N LEU A 221 13.47 -17.32 6.76
CA LEU A 221 12.98 -18.05 7.94
C LEU A 221 12.33 -19.39 7.59
N ASN A 222 11.81 -19.54 6.37
CA ASN A 222 11.18 -20.76 5.87
C ASN A 222 11.37 -20.89 4.35
N PRO A 223 12.52 -21.38 3.88
CA PRO A 223 12.87 -21.33 2.45
C PRO A 223 12.14 -22.40 1.61
N SER A 224 11.59 -23.43 2.25
CA SER A 224 10.89 -24.53 1.58
C SER A 224 9.39 -24.32 1.44
N SER A 225 8.83 -23.28 2.07
CA SER A 225 7.42 -22.96 1.93
C SER A 225 7.10 -22.46 0.52
N LYS A 226 5.81 -22.53 0.18
CA LYS A 226 5.29 -22.13 -1.12
C LYS A 226 4.03 -21.30 -0.92
N PRO A 227 3.79 -20.29 -1.77
CA PRO A 227 2.56 -19.51 -1.69
C PRO A 227 1.34 -20.42 -1.63
N HIS A 228 0.40 -20.08 -0.76
CA HIS A 228 -0.77 -20.91 -0.50
C HIS A 228 -1.71 -21.00 -1.70
N ASN A 229 -2.67 -21.94 -1.61
CA ASN A 229 -3.83 -22.02 -2.50
C ASN A 229 -3.49 -22.04 -4.02
N GLY A 230 -2.37 -22.69 -4.38
CA GLY A 230 -1.94 -22.82 -5.77
C GLY A 230 -1.38 -21.54 -6.40
N TRP A 231 -1.17 -20.48 -5.60
CA TRP A 231 -0.47 -19.28 -6.04
C TRP A 231 1.01 -19.58 -6.31
N THR A 232 1.57 -18.82 -7.25
CA THR A 232 3.02 -18.78 -7.49
C THR A 232 3.59 -17.44 -7.03
N LEU A 233 4.91 -17.36 -6.85
CA LEU A 233 5.58 -16.07 -6.59
C LEU A 233 5.30 -15.05 -7.71
N GLU A 234 5.19 -15.50 -8.95
CA GLU A 234 4.85 -14.65 -10.10
C GLU A 234 3.43 -14.07 -9.98
N ASP A 235 2.48 -14.83 -9.42
CA ASP A 235 1.12 -14.34 -9.18
C ASP A 235 1.09 -13.26 -8.11
N VAL A 236 1.74 -13.51 -6.97
CA VAL A 236 1.80 -12.53 -5.87
C VAL A 236 2.56 -11.28 -6.31
N TRP A 237 3.68 -11.45 -7.02
CA TRP A 237 4.44 -10.36 -7.61
C TRP A 237 3.57 -9.55 -8.56
N TYR A 238 2.84 -10.19 -9.49
CA TYR A 238 2.03 -9.50 -10.48
C TYR A 238 0.96 -8.63 -9.83
N VAL A 239 0.19 -9.18 -8.90
CA VAL A 239 -0.93 -8.44 -8.27
C VAL A 239 -0.46 -7.39 -7.26
N SER A 240 0.81 -7.43 -6.83
CA SER A 240 1.36 -6.50 -5.85
C SER A 240 2.27 -5.44 -6.48
N TRP A 241 2.88 -5.72 -7.63
CA TRP A 241 3.90 -4.87 -8.26
C TRP A 241 4.01 -5.02 -9.79
N GLY A 242 3.89 -6.24 -10.33
CA GLY A 242 4.09 -6.47 -11.76
C GLY A 242 3.07 -5.77 -12.66
N ALA A 243 1.82 -5.69 -12.20
CA ALA A 243 0.80 -4.86 -12.84
C ALA A 243 1.09 -3.38 -12.58
N ALA A 244 1.06 -2.56 -13.64
CA ALA A 244 1.42 -1.13 -13.56
C ALA A 244 0.75 -0.33 -12.42
N PRO A 245 -0.57 -0.51 -12.12
CA PRO A 245 -1.20 0.26 -11.04
C PRO A 245 -0.97 -0.30 -9.64
N ALA A 246 -0.37 -1.49 -9.48
CA ALA A 246 -0.22 -2.16 -8.18
C ALA A 246 0.99 -1.62 -7.39
N TRP A 247 0.76 -1.29 -6.12
CA TRP A 247 1.81 -0.93 -5.17
C TRP A 247 1.62 -1.66 -3.83
N PRO A 248 2.67 -2.25 -3.25
CA PRO A 248 2.52 -3.00 -2.01
C PRO A 248 2.58 -2.06 -0.79
N LEU A 249 1.58 -2.20 0.09
CA LEU A 249 1.47 -1.66 1.45
C LEU A 249 1.10 -2.82 2.39
N PRO A 250 1.96 -3.84 2.50
CA PRO A 250 1.57 -5.17 2.99
C PRO A 250 1.18 -5.19 4.47
N GLN A 251 0.40 -6.22 4.84
CA GLN A 251 0.18 -6.55 6.24
C GLN A 251 1.46 -7.11 6.88
N ILE A 252 1.88 -6.53 8.00
CA ILE A 252 3.04 -6.95 8.81
C ILE A 252 2.61 -7.10 10.27
N TYR A 253 1.68 -8.01 10.55
CA TYR A 253 1.10 -8.19 11.89
C TYR A 253 1.83 -9.25 12.74
N HIS A 254 2.60 -10.16 12.15
CA HIS A 254 3.23 -11.26 12.88
C HIS A 254 4.47 -10.81 13.67
N GLN A 255 4.47 -11.02 14.99
CA GLN A 255 5.50 -10.50 15.91
C GLN A 255 6.90 -11.10 15.69
N GLU A 256 6.96 -12.28 15.08
CA GLU A 256 8.20 -13.00 14.79
C GLU A 256 8.85 -12.60 13.44
N GLY A 257 8.32 -11.61 12.73
CA GLY A 257 8.91 -11.11 11.49
C GLY A 257 8.61 -11.92 10.23
N HIS A 258 7.76 -12.96 10.33
CA HIS A 258 7.42 -13.82 9.20
C HIS A 258 6.85 -13.05 8.00
N ASN A 259 5.90 -12.13 8.22
CA ASN A 259 5.33 -11.36 7.12
C ASN A 259 6.40 -10.50 6.41
N ALA A 260 7.23 -9.79 7.17
CA ALA A 260 8.30 -8.96 6.61
C ALA A 260 9.31 -9.77 5.80
N ALA A 261 9.71 -10.95 6.30
CA ALA A 261 10.63 -11.84 5.60
C ALA A 261 10.04 -12.41 4.29
N GLN A 262 8.73 -12.68 4.25
CA GLN A 262 8.04 -13.13 3.03
C GLN A 262 8.01 -12.04 1.96
N TRP A 263 7.65 -10.81 2.33
CA TRP A 263 7.61 -9.69 1.40
C TRP A 263 9.00 -9.28 0.90
N GLN A 264 10.01 -9.35 1.76
CA GLN A 264 11.41 -9.17 1.36
C GLN A 264 11.84 -10.23 0.32
N ALA A 265 11.51 -11.50 0.56
CA ALA A 265 11.86 -12.57 -0.35
C ALA A 265 11.14 -12.45 -1.71
N LEU A 266 9.89 -11.95 -1.73
CA LEU A 266 9.19 -11.62 -2.97
C LEU A 266 9.86 -10.43 -3.71
N SER A 267 10.37 -9.44 -3.00
CA SER A 267 11.15 -8.35 -3.60
C SER A 267 12.47 -8.85 -4.20
N ARG A 268 13.15 -9.79 -3.51
CA ARG A 268 14.33 -10.47 -4.04
C ARG A 268 14.00 -11.29 -5.29
N TYR A 269 12.88 -12.00 -5.29
CA TYR A 269 12.36 -12.69 -6.48
C TYR A 269 12.15 -11.71 -7.65
N SER A 270 11.55 -10.54 -7.41
CA SER A 270 11.41 -9.49 -8.42
C SER A 270 12.76 -9.06 -9.00
N TYR A 271 13.77 -8.85 -8.15
CA TYR A 271 15.11 -8.49 -8.62
C TYR A 271 15.73 -9.61 -9.47
N ASP A 272 15.67 -10.85 -8.99
CA ASP A 272 16.35 -11.99 -9.62
C ASP A 272 15.67 -12.43 -10.94
N VAL A 273 14.34 -12.25 -11.06
CA VAL A 273 13.56 -12.69 -12.23
C VAL A 273 13.23 -11.55 -13.19
N HIS A 274 12.91 -10.37 -12.67
CA HIS A 274 12.45 -9.21 -13.46
C HIS A 274 13.48 -8.07 -13.53
N GLY A 275 14.63 -8.21 -12.85
CA GLY A 275 15.76 -7.29 -12.93
C GLY A 275 15.65 -6.04 -12.04
N GLU A 276 14.58 -5.90 -11.27
CA GLU A 276 14.34 -4.79 -10.34
C GLU A 276 13.61 -5.25 -9.07
N PRO A 277 13.95 -4.73 -7.88
CA PRO A 277 13.27 -5.11 -6.66
C PRO A 277 11.86 -4.48 -6.61
N MET A 278 10.98 -5.06 -5.80
CA MET A 278 9.73 -4.39 -5.45
C MET A 278 10.01 -3.19 -4.56
N VAL A 279 9.21 -2.15 -4.75
CA VAL A 279 9.20 -0.97 -3.90
C VAL A 279 7.99 -1.02 -2.97
N PHE A 280 8.23 -0.90 -1.67
CA PHE A 280 7.17 -0.87 -0.66
C PHE A 280 6.86 0.55 -0.21
N LEU A 281 5.58 0.85 -0.06
CA LEU A 281 5.13 2.15 0.45
C LEU A 281 5.30 2.24 1.97
N GLY A 282 5.08 1.14 2.67
CA GLY A 282 5.01 1.10 4.12
C GLY A 282 4.59 -0.25 4.65
N ALA A 283 4.12 -0.27 5.89
CA ALA A 283 3.49 -1.42 6.52
C ALA A 283 2.08 -1.07 7.03
N LEU A 284 1.17 -2.04 6.90
CA LEU A 284 -0.11 -2.07 7.58
C LEU A 284 -0.04 -3.07 8.74
N THR A 285 -0.52 -2.71 9.92
CA THR A 285 -0.70 -3.62 11.05
C THR A 285 -2.18 -3.76 11.43
N GLN A 286 -2.47 -4.73 12.29
CA GLN A 286 -3.82 -5.02 12.77
C GLN A 286 -3.90 -4.91 14.31
N TRP A 287 -3.04 -4.12 14.93
CA TRP A 287 -2.91 -4.03 16.38
C TRP A 287 -4.21 -3.59 17.04
N SER A 288 -4.80 -2.51 16.57
CA SER A 288 -6.09 -2.03 17.08
C SER A 288 -7.21 -3.03 16.80
N ALA A 289 -7.28 -3.60 15.60
CA ALA A 289 -8.25 -4.64 15.24
C ALA A 289 -8.12 -5.90 16.12
N ALA A 290 -6.91 -6.24 16.56
CA ALA A 290 -6.61 -7.35 17.47
C ALA A 290 -6.84 -6.99 18.96
N GLY A 291 -7.47 -5.86 19.27
CA GLY A 291 -7.71 -5.44 20.66
C GLY A 291 -6.45 -4.95 21.37
N LYS A 292 -5.48 -4.41 20.61
CA LYS A 292 -4.19 -3.90 21.09
C LYS A 292 -3.30 -4.97 21.73
N CYS A 293 -3.39 -6.19 21.21
CA CYS A 293 -2.50 -7.28 21.61
C CYS A 293 -1.90 -7.99 20.41
N CYS A 294 -1.00 -8.93 20.73
CA CYS A 294 -0.79 -10.20 20.02
C CYS A 294 -0.39 -10.11 18.54
N THR A 295 -0.27 -8.91 18.01
CA THR A 295 0.20 -8.53 16.68
C THR A 295 1.17 -7.37 16.84
N ASN A 296 1.92 -7.05 15.80
CA ASN A 296 2.84 -5.92 15.79
C ASN A 296 2.11 -4.61 16.02
N THR A 297 2.68 -3.73 16.85
CA THR A 297 2.32 -2.32 16.80
C THR A 297 2.71 -1.75 15.42
N PRO A 298 2.13 -0.62 14.99
CA PRO A 298 2.47 0.00 13.71
C PRO A 298 3.96 0.33 13.55
N GLY A 299 4.62 0.70 14.65
CA GLY A 299 6.05 0.94 14.69
C GLY A 299 6.87 -0.35 14.56
N ASP A 300 6.47 -1.42 15.23
CA ASP A 300 7.15 -2.72 15.16
C ASP A 300 7.02 -3.33 13.76
N GLY A 301 5.82 -3.32 13.18
CA GLY A 301 5.58 -3.86 11.84
C GLY A 301 6.34 -3.09 10.76
N TRP A 302 6.37 -1.76 10.88
CA TRP A 302 7.20 -0.93 10.01
C TRP A 302 8.70 -1.25 10.14
N THR A 303 9.19 -1.36 11.38
CA THR A 303 10.61 -1.65 11.66
C THR A 303 11.01 -3.02 11.13
N GLN A 304 10.18 -4.03 11.32
CA GLN A 304 10.42 -5.37 10.78
C GLN A 304 10.54 -5.36 9.26
N LEU A 305 9.66 -4.64 8.55
CA LEU A 305 9.74 -4.53 7.10
C LEU A 305 10.99 -3.77 6.66
N TRP A 306 11.31 -2.65 7.32
CA TRP A 306 12.52 -1.87 7.05
C TRP A 306 13.79 -2.73 7.19
N ASP A 307 13.93 -3.42 8.32
CA ASP A 307 15.10 -4.25 8.63
C ASP A 307 15.20 -5.46 7.70
N ALA A 308 14.07 -6.11 7.39
CA ALA A 308 14.04 -7.20 6.42
C ALA A 308 14.54 -6.71 5.07
N LEU A 309 13.98 -5.62 4.52
CA LEU A 309 14.42 -5.07 3.23
C LEU A 309 15.90 -4.69 3.23
N ALA A 310 16.40 -4.12 4.33
CA ALA A 310 17.80 -3.72 4.49
C ALA A 310 18.78 -4.91 4.63
N SER A 311 18.29 -6.11 4.95
CA SER A 311 19.13 -7.31 5.11
C SER A 311 19.78 -7.80 3.81
N ASP A 312 19.26 -7.39 2.66
CA ASP A 312 19.81 -7.68 1.33
C ASP A 312 19.95 -6.39 0.52
N TYR A 313 21.16 -6.11 0.03
CA TYR A 313 21.45 -4.90 -0.74
C TYR A 313 20.58 -4.76 -2.01
N ARG A 314 20.04 -5.87 -2.53
CA ARG A 314 19.15 -5.88 -3.70
C ARG A 314 17.77 -5.35 -3.39
N THR A 315 17.28 -5.54 -2.16
CA THR A 315 15.92 -5.16 -1.73
C THR A 315 15.89 -3.93 -0.84
N ALA A 316 17.06 -3.47 -0.37
CA ALA A 316 17.16 -2.29 0.49
C ALA A 316 16.58 -1.05 -0.19
N GLN A 317 15.71 -0.33 0.53
CA GLN A 317 15.11 0.93 0.10
C GLN A 317 15.40 2.04 1.11
N ASN A 318 15.65 3.25 0.60
CA ASN A 318 15.91 4.43 1.44
C ASN A 318 14.64 5.23 1.76
N PHE A 319 13.47 4.70 1.41
CA PHE A 319 12.18 5.29 1.68
C PHE A 319 11.23 4.18 2.12
N LEU A 320 10.44 4.41 3.17
CA LEU A 320 9.33 3.55 3.60
C LEU A 320 8.45 4.50 4.43
N ASP A 321 7.70 5.37 3.76
CA ASP A 321 7.18 6.59 4.37
C ASP A 321 5.77 6.43 4.98
N ARG A 322 5.20 5.22 4.95
CA ARG A 322 3.87 4.92 5.50
C ARG A 322 3.93 3.90 6.64
N SER A 323 3.23 4.19 7.73
CA SER A 323 2.90 3.24 8.80
C SER A 323 1.42 3.45 9.10
N THR A 324 0.63 2.39 9.06
CA THR A 324 -0.80 2.47 9.36
C THR A 324 -1.28 1.24 10.13
N ASP A 325 -2.31 1.43 10.95
CA ASP A 325 -2.97 0.38 11.72
C ASP A 325 -4.44 0.31 11.32
N ILE A 326 -5.02 -0.89 11.24
CA ILE A 326 -6.46 -1.03 10.98
C ILE A 326 -7.25 -1.32 12.26
N THR A 327 -8.44 -0.73 12.37
CA THR A 327 -9.40 -0.95 13.47
C THR A 327 -10.79 -1.32 12.95
N TRP A 328 -11.57 -1.94 13.82
CA TRP A 328 -12.99 -2.22 13.62
C TRP A 328 -13.91 -1.05 14.01
N ASP A 329 -13.36 0.01 14.59
CA ASP A 329 -14.15 1.17 15.03
C ASP A 329 -14.57 2.01 13.81
N ASN A 330 -15.85 2.39 13.76
CA ASN A 330 -16.42 3.33 12.79
C ASN A 330 -17.23 4.40 13.54
#